data_AF-A0AAJ5ZGN3-F1
#
_entry.id   AF-A0AAJ5ZGN3-F1
#
_cell.length_a   1.000
_cell.length_b   1.000
_cell.length_c   1.000
_cell.angle_alpha   90.00
_cell.angle_beta   90.00
_cell.angle_gamma   90.00
#
_symmetry.space_group_name_H-M   'P 1'
#
loop_
_entity.id
_entity.type
_entity.pdbx_description
1 polymer ?
#
loop_
_entity_poly.entity_id
_entity_poly.type
_entity_poly.pdbx_seq_one_letter_code
_entity_poly.pdbx_strand_id
1 'polypeptide(L)' 'MVLIQIIMVLMGGNSGQPTHTTKYLGWVSVDGVRKYTKMCDTVAEAQSYVDSTVNSAEVINLGLDHSIGYGLDTVEV' A
#
# COMPACT_ATOMS: atom_id res chain seq x y z
N MET A 1 -18.98 19.37 -15.38
CA MET A 1 -17.53 19.09 -15.50
C MET A 1 -16.79 20.05 -14.59
N VAL A 2 -15.76 19.55 -13.89
CA VAL A 2 -14.77 20.28 -13.05
C VAL A 2 -15.20 20.60 -11.60
N LEU A 3 -15.10 19.61 -10.72
CA LEU A 3 -15.13 19.75 -9.25
C LEU A 3 -13.99 18.92 -8.63
N ILE A 4 -12.73 19.20 -8.99
CA ILE A 4 -11.55 18.44 -8.51
C ILE A 4 -10.44 19.38 -8.00
N GLN A 5 -10.80 20.54 -7.45
CA GLN A 5 -9.86 21.60 -7.02
C GLN A 5 -9.82 21.84 -5.49
N ILE A 6 -10.15 20.86 -4.64
CA ILE A 6 -10.31 21.09 -3.18
C ILE A 6 -9.16 20.58 -2.28
N ILE A 7 -7.99 20.20 -2.80
CA ILE A 7 -6.84 19.87 -1.93
C ILE A 7 -5.63 20.77 -2.23
N MET A 8 -5.86 22.06 -1.98
CA MET A 8 -4.91 23.07 -1.51
C MET A 8 -3.86 22.43 -0.57
N VAL A 9 -2.59 22.38 -0.97
CA VAL A 9 -1.52 23.27 -0.50
C VAL A 9 -1.50 23.41 1.04
N LEU A 10 -0.42 22.92 1.64
CA LEU A 10 0.23 23.26 2.93
C LEU A 10 1.15 22.06 3.20
N MET A 11 2.43 22.03 2.84
CA MET A 11 3.56 22.69 3.49
C MET A 11 4.76 22.47 2.56
N GLY A 12 5.51 23.50 2.16
CA GLY A 12 6.74 23.82 2.87
C GLY A 12 7.95 23.47 2.00
N GLY A 13 8.66 24.51 1.54
CA GLY A 13 9.84 24.36 0.69
C GLY A 13 11.12 23.95 1.46
N ASN A 14 12.21 24.04 0.70
CA ASN A 14 13.64 24.02 1.07
C ASN A 14 14.40 22.67 1.06
N SER A 15 15.25 22.55 0.03
CA SER A 15 16.72 22.47 0.13
C SER A 15 17.33 21.40 1.06
N GLY A 16 17.90 20.35 0.44
CA GLY A 16 19.04 19.60 1.00
C GLY A 16 18.74 18.35 1.85
N GLN A 17 17.59 17.73 1.71
CA GLN A 17 17.24 16.54 2.50
C GLN A 17 17.86 15.26 1.88
N PRO A 18 18.36 14.30 2.67
CA PRO A 18 18.85 13.04 2.11
C PRO A 18 17.70 12.43 1.32
N THR A 19 18.01 11.73 0.23
CA THR A 19 17.05 10.98 -0.57
C THR A 19 16.48 9.83 0.27
N HIS A 20 15.65 10.15 1.27
CA HIS A 20 14.80 9.21 1.99
C HIS A 20 13.90 8.65 0.91
N THR A 21 14.24 7.46 0.43
CA THR A 21 13.43 6.78 -0.56
C THR A 21 12.26 6.21 0.23
N THR A 22 11.19 6.99 0.40
CA THR A 22 9.98 6.48 1.03
C THR A 22 9.49 5.29 0.22
N LYS A 23 9.59 4.09 0.80
CA LYS A 23 9.06 2.87 0.21
C LYS A 23 7.69 2.57 0.79
N TYR A 24 6.88 1.88 0.02
CA TYR A 24 5.52 1.49 0.38
C TYR A 24 5.47 -0.03 0.43
N LEU A 25 5.15 -0.57 1.59
CA LEU A 25 5.00 -2.00 1.81
C LEU A 25 3.54 -2.37 1.66
N GLY A 26 3.18 -2.97 0.54
CA GLY A 26 1.87 -3.61 0.39
C GLY A 26 1.87 -4.96 1.09
N TRP A 27 0.88 -5.21 1.95
CA TRP A 27 0.79 -6.46 2.69
C TRP A 27 -0.63 -7.05 2.66
N VAL A 28 -0.68 -8.38 2.61
CA VAL A 28 -1.88 -9.20 2.81
C VAL A 28 -1.58 -10.21 3.90
N SER A 29 -2.47 -10.24 4.88
CA SER A 29 -2.44 -11.10 6.05
C SER A 29 -3.57 -12.12 6.00
N VAL A 30 -3.27 -13.31 6.51
CA VAL A 30 -4.21 -14.43 6.65
C VAL A 30 -4.15 -14.84 8.12
N ASP A 31 -5.29 -14.78 8.81
CA ASP A 31 -5.42 -14.96 10.28
C ASP A 31 -4.50 -14.06 11.10
N GLY A 32 -4.31 -12.82 10.64
CA GLY A 32 -3.43 -11.85 11.29
C GLY A 32 -1.94 -12.07 11.02
N VAL A 33 -1.56 -13.10 10.25
CA VAL A 33 -0.16 -13.32 9.82
C VAL A 33 0.05 -12.72 8.44
N ARG A 34 0.94 -11.73 8.31
CA ARG A 34 1.34 -11.13 7.03
C ARG A 34 2.06 -12.18 6.17
N LYS A 35 1.39 -12.70 5.15
CA LYS A 35 1.87 -13.79 4.28
C LYS A 35 2.45 -13.27 2.98
N TYR A 36 1.81 -12.25 2.41
CA TYR A 36 2.22 -11.64 1.15
C TYR A 36 2.64 -10.21 1.44
N THR A 37 3.91 -9.90 1.21
CA THR A 37 4.46 -8.57 1.46
C THR A 37 5.34 -8.17 0.29
N LYS A 38 5.14 -6.96 -0.24
CA LYS A 38 5.97 -6.41 -1.31
C LYS A 38 6.33 -4.96 -1.05
N MET A 39 7.62 -4.69 -1.11
CA MET A 39 8.16 -3.34 -1.10
C MET A 39 8.04 -2.74 -2.50
N CYS A 40 7.42 -1.58 -2.58
CA CYS A 40 7.21 -0.79 -3.78
C CYS A 40 7.76 0.62 -3.56
N ASP A 41 8.10 1.31 -4.64
CA ASP A 41 8.60 2.69 -4.55
C ASP A 41 7.45 3.70 -4.59
N THR A 42 6.24 3.27 -5.00
CA THR A 42 5.03 4.11 -5.02
C THR A 42 3.83 3.44 -4.33
N VAL A 43 2.91 4.28 -3.81
CA VAL A 43 1.62 3.84 -3.25
C VAL A 43 0.80 3.06 -4.28
N ALA A 44 0.79 3.54 -5.52
CA ALA A 44 -0.01 2.96 -6.60
C ALA A 44 0.42 1.52 -6.92
N GLU A 45 1.73 1.25 -6.94
CA GLU A 45 2.26 -0.10 -7.12
C GLU A 45 1.95 -1.01 -5.95
N ALA A 46 2.08 -0.51 -4.71
CA ALA A 46 1.77 -1.27 -3.52
C ALA A 46 0.28 -1.65 -3.46
N GLN A 47 -0.59 -0.71 -3.80
CA GLN A 47 -2.04 -0.92 -3.87
C GLN A 47 -2.39 -1.94 -4.96
N SER A 48 -1.83 -1.78 -6.17
CA SER A 48 -2.04 -2.72 -7.28
C SER A 48 -1.59 -4.14 -6.93
N TYR A 49 -0.46 -4.28 -6.23
CA TYR A 49 0.00 -5.57 -5.71
C TYR A 49 -0.99 -6.18 -4.71
N VAL A 50 -1.46 -5.41 -3.73
CA VAL A 50 -2.42 -5.87 -2.72
C VAL A 50 -3.74 -6.28 -3.38
N ASP A 51 -4.30 -5.43 -4.25
CA ASP A 51 -5.57 -5.67 -4.96
C ASP A 51 -5.49 -6.93 -5.85
N SER A 52 -4.36 -7.13 -6.55
CA SER A 52 -4.12 -8.34 -7.34
C SER A 52 -3.95 -9.58 -6.46
N THR A 53 -3.38 -9.43 -5.26
CA THR A 53 -3.12 -10.54 -4.35
C THR A 53 -4.40 -10.99 -3.65
N VAL A 54 -5.21 -10.06 -3.15
CA VAL A 54 -6.51 -10.39 -2.52
C VAL A 54 -7.53 -10.95 -3.52
N ASN A 55 -7.46 -10.54 -4.78
CA ASN A 55 -8.29 -11.11 -5.86
C ASN A 55 -7.71 -12.40 -6.46
N SER A 56 -6.57 -12.89 -5.97
CA SER A 56 -6.05 -14.18 -6.40
C SER A 56 -6.94 -15.31 -5.88
N ALA A 57 -7.19 -16.33 -6.70
CA ALA A 57 -7.98 -17.49 -6.32
C ALA A 57 -7.46 -18.18 -5.05
N GLU A 58 -6.15 -18.10 -4.79
CA GLU A 58 -5.51 -18.60 -3.58
C GLU A 58 -5.98 -17.85 -2.33
N VAL A 59 -5.99 -16.51 -2.35
CA VAL A 59 -6.40 -15.69 -1.21
C VAL A 59 -7.91 -15.69 -1.04
N ILE A 60 -8.67 -15.77 -2.14
CA ILE A 60 -10.13 -15.95 -2.11
C ILE A 60 -10.50 -17.27 -1.44
N ASN A 61 -9.84 -18.39 -1.80
CA ASN A 61 -10.07 -19.67 -1.15
C ASN A 61 -9.68 -19.66 0.33
N LEU A 62 -8.58 -18.97 0.68
CA LEU A 62 -8.20 -18.80 2.08
C LEU A 62 -9.27 -17.99 2.83
N GLY A 63 -9.87 -16.97 2.21
CA GLY A 63 -10.92 -16.15 2.83
C GLY A 63 -12.24 -16.86 3.13
N LEU A 64 -12.41 -18.11 2.69
CA LEU A 64 -13.58 -18.93 3.04
C LEU A 64 -13.48 -19.53 4.45
N ASP A 65 -12.27 -19.84 4.90
CA ASP A 65 -11.99 -20.48 6.20
C ASP A 65 -11.11 -19.61 7.13
N HIS A 66 -10.46 -18.58 6.58
CA HIS A 66 -9.48 -17.74 7.27
C HIS A 66 -9.83 -16.25 7.17
N SER A 67 -9.38 -15.46 8.15
CA SER A 67 -9.59 -14.01 8.14
C SER A 67 -8.53 -13.31 7.30
N ILE A 68 -8.95 -12.67 6.20
CA ILE A 68 -8.05 -11.92 5.33
C ILE A 68 -8.06 -10.44 5.72
N GLY A 69 -6.88 -9.90 6.04
CA GLY A 69 -6.67 -8.47 6.25
C GLY A 69 -5.60 -7.96 5.30
N TYR A 70 -5.71 -6.74 4.79
CA TYR A 70 -4.73 -6.17 3.88
C TYR A 70 -4.53 -4.68 4.14
N GLY A 71 -3.39 -4.15 3.71
CA GLY A 71 -3.05 -2.75 3.92
C GLY A 71 -1.73 -2.35 3.29
N LEU A 72 -1.41 -1.07 3.49
CA LEU A 72 -0.18 -0.44 3.02
C LEU A 72 0.52 0.17 4.22
N ASP A 73 1.82 -0.11 4.38
CA ASP A 73 2.68 0.57 5.35
C ASP A 73 3.67 1.47 4.60
N THR A 74 4.03 2.61 5.19
CA THR A 74 5.15 3.44 4.72
C THR A 74 6.42 3.02 5.44
N VAL A 75 7.45 2.69 4.69
CA VAL A 75 8.77 2.32 5.19
C VAL A 75 9.76 3.39 4.78
N GLU A 76 10.28 4.11 5.78
CA GLU A 76 11.42 5.00 5.58
C GLU A 76 12.71 4.17 5.58
N VAL A 77 13.53 4.32 4.54
CA VAL A 77 14.76 3.55 4.31
C VAL A 77 15.97 4.45 4.39
#